data_AF-A0A6P1SYI5-F1
#
_entry.id   AF-A0A6P1SYI5-F1
#
_cell.length_a   1.000
_cell.length_b   1.000
_cell.length_c   1.000
_cell.angle_alpha   90.00
_cell.angle_beta   90.00
_cell.angle_gamma   90.00
#
_symmetry.space_group_name_H-M   'P 1'
#
loop_
_entity.id
_entity.type
_entity.pdbx_description
1 polymer ?
#
loop_
_entity_poly.entity_id
_entity_poly.type
_entity_poly.pdbx_seq_one_letter_code
_entity_poly.pdbx_strand_id
1 'polypeptide(L)'
;MSGNASEEGLLMQLGNPSHFDPARFGVMFGLVVASILCWLLLAALPGVNPLWLVVLWLVLVCTLAAWMTRRLQARLERREAMRAAEMREIEARERARQMEEAKADGRFSGFGRGRGGE
;
A
#
# COMPACT_ATOMS: atom_id res chain seq x y z
N MET A 1 27.75 7.31 21.01
CA MET A 1 26.36 7.03 20.58
C MET A 1 26.16 7.43 19.11
N SER A 2 27.05 6.99 18.21
CA SER A 2 26.94 7.22 16.77
C SER A 2 26.46 5.93 16.10
N GLY A 3 25.22 5.55 16.42
CA GLY A 3 24.51 4.49 15.72
C GLY A 3 23.83 5.09 14.50
N ASN A 4 24.50 5.01 13.36
CA ASN A 4 23.88 4.60 12.11
C ASN A 4 22.68 5.39 11.55
N ALA A 5 22.78 6.71 11.45
CA ALA A 5 21.87 7.52 10.62
C ALA A 5 21.82 7.02 9.15
N SER A 6 22.88 6.39 8.66
CA SER A 6 22.93 5.75 7.34
C SER A 6 22.09 4.47 7.25
N GLU A 7 22.13 3.58 8.25
CA GLU A 7 21.27 2.39 8.26
C GLU A 7 19.81 2.74 8.51
N GLU A 8 19.52 3.73 9.37
CA GLU A 8 18.14 4.22 9.54
C GLU A 8 17.60 4.87 8.27
N GLY A 9 18.43 5.61 7.52
CA GLY A 9 18.07 6.18 6.22
C GLY A 9 17.81 5.11 5.14
N LEU A 10 18.60 4.03 5.14
CA LEU A 10 18.45 2.91 4.21
C LEU A 10 17.22 2.06 4.54
N LEU A 11 16.94 1.85 5.83
CA LEU A 11 15.71 1.20 6.30
C LEU A 11 14.48 2.05 6.03
N MET A 12 14.56 3.38 6.16
CA MET A 12 13.48 4.29 5.77
C MET A 12 13.25 4.29 4.26
N GLN A 13 14.29 4.14 3.43
CA GLN A 13 14.14 4.02 1.97
C GLN A 13 13.57 2.67 1.54
N LEU A 14 14.01 1.55 2.14
CA LEU A 14 13.38 0.24 1.92
C LEU A 14 11.94 0.19 2.43
N GLY A 15 11.67 0.90 3.53
CA GLY A 15 10.34 1.02 4.13
C GLY A 15 9.42 2.00 3.39
N ASN A 16 9.92 2.78 2.43
CA ASN A 16 9.14 3.70 1.63
C ASN A 16 8.86 3.11 0.23
N PRO A 17 7.73 2.38 0.05
CA PRO A 17 7.42 1.65 -1.19
C PRO A 17 7.17 2.53 -2.42
N SER A 18 7.36 3.85 -2.32
CA SER A 18 7.06 4.79 -3.42
C SER A 18 8.01 4.69 -4.61
N HIS A 19 9.23 4.17 -4.46
CA HIS A 19 10.22 4.09 -5.55
C HIS A 19 10.23 2.74 -6.28
N PHE A 20 9.88 1.65 -5.61
CA PHE A 20 9.69 0.33 -6.21
C PHE A 20 8.19 0.01 -6.28
N ASP A 21 7.42 0.88 -6.93
CA ASP A 21 6.00 0.62 -7.15
C ASP A 21 5.87 -0.60 -8.09
N PRO A 22 5.46 -1.78 -7.56
CA PRO A 22 5.42 -3.01 -8.34
C PRO A 22 4.47 -2.90 -9.53
N ALA A 23 3.52 -1.95 -9.48
CA ALA A 23 2.62 -1.65 -10.58
C ALA A 23 3.35 -1.12 -11.81
N ARG A 24 4.36 -0.26 -11.66
CA ARG A 24 5.09 0.33 -12.81
C ARG A 24 5.93 -0.71 -13.54
N PHE A 25 6.71 -1.50 -12.80
CA PHE A 25 7.49 -2.59 -13.37
C PHE A 25 6.60 -3.71 -13.90
N GLY A 26 5.49 -4.00 -13.21
CA GLY A 26 4.51 -4.99 -13.65
C GLY A 26 3.84 -4.63 -14.99
N VAL A 27 3.51 -3.35 -15.20
CA VAL A 27 2.94 -2.88 -16.48
C VAL A 27 3.94 -3.01 -17.62
N MET A 28 5.19 -2.56 -17.43
CA MET A 28 6.23 -2.65 -18.46
C MET A 28 6.55 -4.10 -18.82
N PHE A 29 6.74 -4.95 -17.80
CA PHE A 29 7.00 -6.38 -18.00
C PHE A 29 5.80 -7.07 -18.67
N GLY A 30 4.57 -6.74 -18.25
CA GLY A 30 3.35 -7.25 -18.87
C GLY A 30 3.24 -6.87 -20.35
N LEU A 31 3.65 -5.65 -20.72
CA LEU A 31 3.62 -5.18 -22.09
C LEU A 31 4.64 -5.92 -22.98
N VAL A 32 5.83 -6.18 -22.46
CA VAL A 32 6.86 -6.99 -23.15
C VAL A 32 6.38 -8.42 -23.35
N VAL A 33 5.90 -9.07 -22.29
CA VAL A 33 5.38 -10.45 -22.35
C VAL A 33 4.20 -10.54 -23.32
N ALA A 34 3.31 -9.56 -23.30
CA ALA A 34 2.16 -9.52 -24.20
C ALA A 34 2.58 -9.36 -25.67
N SER A 35 3.59 -8.56 -25.93
CA SER A 35 4.13 -8.37 -27.29
C SER A 35 4.75 -9.66 -27.84
N ILE A 36 5.49 -10.40 -27.00
CA ILE A 36 6.09 -11.69 -27.36
C ILE A 36 5.00 -12.72 -27.66
N LEU A 37 3.98 -12.82 -26.79
CA LEU A 37 2.85 -13.72 -26.99
C LEU A 37 2.08 -13.43 -28.28
N CYS A 38 1.84 -12.15 -28.59
CA CYS A 38 1.21 -11.75 -29.85
C CYS A 38 2.03 -12.20 -31.07
N TRP A 39 3.35 -12.05 -31.02
CA TRP A 39 4.26 -12.50 -32.09
C TRP A 39 4.23 -14.03 -32.28
N LEU A 40 4.25 -14.78 -31.18
CA LEU A 40 4.14 -16.25 -31.22
C LEU A 40 2.80 -16.71 -31.80
N LEU A 41 1.71 -16.02 -31.48
CA LEU A 41 0.38 -16.33 -32.00
C LEU A 41 0.28 -16.09 -33.51
N LEU A 42 0.90 -15.01 -34.00
CA LEU A 42 0.99 -14.71 -35.42
C LEU A 42 1.78 -15.78 -36.18
N ALA A 43 2.89 -16.26 -35.60
CA ALA A 43 3.72 -17.30 -36.18
C ALA A 43 3.03 -18.68 -36.20
N ALA A 44 2.20 -18.98 -35.20
CA ALA A 44 1.51 -20.26 -35.08
C ALA A 44 0.31 -20.41 -36.04
N LEU A 45 -0.26 -19.31 -36.52
CA LEU A 45 -1.49 -19.30 -37.34
C LEU A 45 -1.30 -18.53 -38.66
N PRO A 46 -0.47 -19.03 -39.59
CA PRO A 46 -0.06 -18.30 -40.80
C PRO A 46 -1.18 -18.04 -41.83
N GLY A 47 -2.41 -18.52 -41.60
CA GLY A 47 -3.57 -18.29 -42.48
C GLY A 47 -4.64 -17.35 -41.91
N VAL A 48 -4.48 -16.89 -40.68
CA VAL A 48 -5.46 -16.00 -40.04
C VAL A 48 -5.09 -14.55 -40.30
N ASN A 49 -6.08 -13.73 -40.65
CA ASN A 49 -5.84 -12.31 -40.88
C ASN A 49 -5.28 -11.67 -39.59
N PRO A 50 -4.11 -11.00 -39.65
CA PRO A 50 -3.44 -10.43 -38.49
C PRO A 50 -4.31 -9.41 -37.74
N LEU A 51 -5.25 -8.73 -38.42
CA LEU A 51 -6.18 -7.81 -37.77
C LEU A 51 -7.06 -8.52 -36.73
N TRP A 52 -7.59 -9.70 -37.05
CA TRP A 52 -8.41 -10.47 -36.11
C TRP A 52 -7.61 -10.99 -34.92
N LEU A 53 -6.35 -11.37 -35.15
CA LEU A 53 -5.44 -11.77 -34.07
C LEU A 53 -5.16 -10.62 -33.11
N VAL A 54 -4.93 -9.40 -33.62
CA VAL A 54 -4.73 -8.21 -32.78
C VAL A 54 -5.98 -7.88 -31.98
N VAL A 55 -7.17 -7.98 -32.57
CA VAL A 55 -8.44 -7.73 -31.86
C VAL A 55 -8.65 -8.75 -30.74
N LEU A 56 -8.49 -10.05 -31.04
CA LEU A 56 -8.58 -11.10 -30.01
C LEU A 56 -7.55 -10.89 -28.90
N TRP A 57 -6.33 -10.52 -29.27
CA TRP A 57 -5.25 -10.24 -28.33
C TRP A 57 -5.58 -9.08 -27.40
N LEU A 58 -6.08 -7.96 -27.95
CA LEU A 58 -6.51 -6.80 -27.18
C LEU A 58 -7.63 -7.16 -26.20
N VAL A 59 -8.64 -7.91 -26.64
CA VAL A 59 -9.72 -8.35 -25.76
C VAL A 59 -9.17 -9.20 -24.61
N LEU A 60 -8.26 -10.11 -24.89
CA LEU A 60 -7.66 -11.01 -23.90
C LEU A 60 -6.79 -10.25 -22.90
N VAL A 61 -5.96 -9.30 -23.37
CA VAL A 61 -5.14 -8.45 -22.49
C VAL A 61 -6.02 -7.52 -21.64
N CYS A 62 -7.04 -6.88 -22.22
CA CYS A 62 -7.94 -6.00 -21.48
C CYS A 62 -8.73 -6.75 -20.40
N THR A 63 -9.24 -7.94 -20.71
CA THR A 63 -9.98 -8.77 -19.74
C THR A 63 -9.06 -9.26 -18.62
N LEU A 64 -7.85 -9.72 -18.96
CA LEU A 64 -6.86 -10.14 -17.97
C LEU A 64 -6.41 -8.98 -17.07
N ALA A 65 -6.15 -7.80 -17.65
CA ALA A 65 -5.79 -6.59 -16.92
C ALA A 65 -6.91 -6.16 -15.96
N ALA A 66 -8.16 -6.12 -16.43
CA ALA A 66 -9.30 -5.79 -15.58
C ALA A 66 -9.47 -6.78 -14.40
N TRP A 67 -9.28 -8.08 -14.65
CA TRP A 67 -9.32 -9.10 -13.61
C TRP A 67 -8.18 -8.94 -12.59
N MET A 68 -6.94 -8.72 -13.06
CA MET A 68 -5.78 -8.50 -12.19
C MET A 68 -5.94 -7.24 -11.35
N THR A 69 -6.39 -6.13 -11.95
CA THR A 69 -6.60 -4.86 -11.23
C THR A 69 -7.63 -5.02 -10.13
N ARG A 70 -8.77 -5.67 -10.39
CA ARG A 70 -9.77 -5.96 -9.35
C ARG A 70 -9.19 -6.80 -8.21
N ARG A 71 -8.38 -7.81 -8.55
CA ARG A 71 -7.75 -8.68 -7.55
C ARG A 71 -6.68 -7.97 -6.72
N LEU A 72 -5.94 -7.04 -7.34
CA LEU A 72 -4.94 -6.20 -6.67
C LEU A 72 -5.61 -5.17 -5.76
N GLN A 73 -6.66 -4.49 -6.23
CA GLN A 73 -7.45 -3.57 -5.42
C GLN A 73 -7.99 -4.26 -4.15
N ALA A 74 -8.60 -5.44 -4.30
CA ALA A 74 -9.08 -6.22 -3.15
C ALA A 74 -7.96 -6.61 -2.15
N ARG A 75 -6.71 -6.74 -2.60
CA ARG A 75 -5.56 -6.99 -1.72
C ARG A 75 -5.05 -5.71 -1.06
N LEU A 76 -5.07 -4.59 -1.77
CA LEU A 76 -4.68 -3.28 -1.25
C LEU A 76 -5.66 -2.83 -0.17
N GLU A 77 -6.96 -2.94 -0.43
CA GLU A 77 -8.01 -2.64 0.56
C GLU A 77 -7.84 -3.44 1.86
N ARG A 78 -7.48 -4.73 1.76
CA ARG A 78 -7.20 -5.56 2.95
C ARG A 78 -5.96 -5.09 3.72
N ARG A 79 -4.92 -4.63 3.02
CA ARG A 79 -3.70 -4.11 3.66
C ARG A 79 -3.96 -2.74 4.31
N GLU A 80 -4.73 -1.89 3.66
CA GLU A 80 -5.15 -0.60 4.19
C GLU A 80 -6.04 -0.77 5.42
N ALA A 81 -6.97 -1.73 5.39
CA ALA A 81 -7.81 -2.06 6.55
C ALA A 81 -6.98 -2.54 7.75
N MET A 82 -5.96 -3.37 7.54
CA MET A 82 -5.07 -3.80 8.63
C MET A 82 -4.21 -2.64 9.17
N ARG A 83 -3.65 -1.80 8.30
CA ARG A 83 -2.89 -0.61 8.73
C ARG A 83 -3.75 0.38 9.51
N ALA A 84 -5.01 0.55 9.12
CA ALA A 84 -5.94 1.42 9.85
C ALA A 84 -6.29 0.87 11.24
N ALA A 85 -6.35 -0.46 11.40
CA ALA A 85 -6.53 -1.09 12.71
C ALA A 85 -5.29 -0.91 13.60
N GLU A 86 -4.09 -1.13 13.05
CA GLU A 86 -2.82 -0.92 13.75
C GLU A 86 -2.64 0.53 14.22
N MET A 87 -2.97 1.52 13.37
CA MET A 87 -2.93 2.95 13.72
C MET A 87 -3.85 3.28 14.91
N ARG A 88 -5.06 2.70 14.95
CA ARG A 88 -5.99 2.93 16.07
C ARG A 88 -5.49 2.36 17.38
N GLU A 89 -4.83 1.20 17.35
CA GLU A 89 -4.22 0.62 18.55
C GLU A 89 -3.04 1.44 19.08
N ILE A 90 -2.23 2.00 18.17
CA ILE A 90 -1.12 2.89 18.53
C ILE A 90 -1.65 4.17 19.17
N GLU A 91 -2.65 4.84 18.55
CA GLU A 91 -3.26 6.05 19.12
C GLU A 91 -3.91 5.78 20.49
N ALA A 92 -4.56 4.63 20.68
CA ALA A 92 -5.15 4.27 21.97
C ALA A 92 -4.09 4.10 23.06
N ARG A 93 -2.94 3.49 22.73
CA ARG A 93 -1.81 3.33 23.65
C ARG A 93 -1.14 4.67 23.98
N GLU A 94 -0.98 5.56 23.00
CA GLU A 94 -0.43 6.89 23.23
C GLU A 94 -1.35 7.75 24.10
N ARG A 95 -2.67 7.72 23.88
CA ARG A 95 -3.63 8.41 24.75
C ARG A 95 -3.64 7.87 26.18
N ALA A 96 -3.46 6.56 26.35
CA ALA A 96 -3.35 5.95 27.68
C ALA A 96 -2.09 6.45 28.41
N ARG A 97 -0.94 6.51 27.72
CA ARG A 97 0.31 7.06 28.28
C ARG A 97 0.18 8.54 28.63
N GLN A 98 -0.41 9.35 27.75
CA GLN A 98 -0.64 10.77 28.02
C GLN A 98 -1.58 10.99 29.23
N MET A 99 -2.56 10.12 29.44
CA MET A 99 -3.42 10.19 30.63
C MET A 99 -2.69 9.77 31.91
N GLU A 100 -1.76 8.81 31.85
CA GLU A 100 -0.91 8.46 32.98
C GLU A 100 0.08 9.57 33.31
N GLU A 101 0.74 10.16 32.30
CA GLU A 101 1.62 11.32 32.47
C GLU A 101 0.86 12.53 33.02
N ALA A 102 -0.34 12.83 32.50
CA ALA A 102 -1.16 13.94 33.01
C ALA A 102 -1.67 13.72 34.45
N LYS A 103 -1.83 12.47 34.89
CA LYS A 103 -2.13 12.11 36.28
C LYS A 103 -0.89 12.23 37.16
N ALA A 104 0.28 11.84 36.66
CA ALA A 104 1.56 11.96 37.35
C ALA A 104 1.99 13.42 37.54
N ASP A 105 1.74 14.29 36.55
CA ASP A 105 2.01 15.73 36.57
C ASP A 105 1.06 16.53 37.50
N GLY A 106 0.11 15.87 38.18
CA GLY A 106 -0.71 16.52 39.21
C GLY A 106 -1.71 17.57 38.72
N ARG A 107 -1.95 17.69 37.39
CA ARG A 107 -2.91 18.67 36.81
C ARG A 107 -4.38 18.46 37.21
N PHE A 108 -4.72 17.33 37.81
CA PHE A 108 -6.06 17.05 38.35
C PHE A 108 -6.23 17.40 39.84
N SER A 109 -5.18 17.85 40.54
CA SER A 109 -5.26 18.15 41.99
C SER A 109 -5.85 19.54 42.32
N GLY A 110 -6.11 20.39 41.32
CA GLY A 110 -6.52 21.80 41.52
C GLY A 110 -8.02 22.08 41.65
N PHE A 111 -8.92 21.14 41.33
CA PHE A 111 -10.37 21.42 41.27
C PHE A 111 -11.14 21.18 42.58
N GLY A 112 -10.47 20.84 43.69
CA GLY A 112 -11.10 20.39 44.92
C GLY A 112 -11.04 21.31 46.15
N ARG A 113 -10.47 22.52 46.06
CA ARG A 113 -10.38 23.44 47.22
C ARG A 113 -10.89 24.84 46.87
N GLY A 114 -12.19 25.06 47.01
CA GLY A 114 -12.75 26.39 46.81
C GLY A 114 -14.26 26.49 46.95
N ARG A 115 -14.86 25.87 47.97
CA ARG A 115 -16.23 26.21 48.39
C ARG A 115 -16.46 25.83 49.85
N GLY A 116 -15.85 26.60 50.72
CA GLY A 116 -16.13 26.65 52.16
C GLY A 116 -15.95 28.09 52.58
N GLY A 117 -16.81 28.96 52.06
CA GLY A 117 -16.86 30.38 52.38
C GLY A 117 -18.23 30.70 52.95
N GLU A 118 -18.17 31.20 54.18
CA GLU A 118 -19.12 32.10 54.88
C GLU A 118 -20.43 31.51 55.41
#